data_AF-A0A381WAI8-F1
#
_entry.id   AF-A0A381WAI8-F1
#
_cell.length_a   1.000
_cell.length_b   1.000
_cell.length_c   1.000
_cell.angle_alpha   90.00
_cell.angle_beta   90.00
_cell.angle_gamma   90.00
#
_symmetry.space_group_name_H-M   'P 1'
#
loop_
_entity.id
_entity.type
_entity.pdbx_description
1 polymer ?
#
loop_
_entity_poly.entity_id
_entity_poly.type
_entity_poly.pdbx_seq_one_letter_code
_entity_poly.pdbx_strand_id
1 'polypeptide(L)'
;LLGVNTRRTGENIWLRINELVMPNFTQAGSAFAADGSQVRYYGRSSFSRWVVPLDDENTVCFAWANFGDRGDPEEWNTPDGPELIEQGEVFERSYDERQRSPADVEAVEGMGAITVHENENLVISDKGIALMRRLLRDQIRSLASGGRPLRARANSFGSIPTYGGDTVLRMPRESADSEAEELSALAHRFMKIQYQVDDLAEEERIAAVTECLKELEVGGMSKLLVETAAQNPVAEADQEA
;
A
#
# COMPACT_ATOMS: atom_id res chain seq x y z
N LEU A 1 4.76 -0.86 -7.60
CA LEU A 1 4.93 -1.98 -6.65
C LEU A 1 3.87 -1.83 -5.58
N LEU A 2 3.22 -2.92 -5.19
CA LEU A 2 2.09 -2.88 -4.27
C LEU A 2 2.36 -3.84 -3.11
N GLY A 3 2.38 -3.31 -1.90
CA GLY A 3 2.40 -4.08 -0.66
C GLY A 3 1.00 -4.11 -0.09
N VAL A 4 0.34 -5.28 -0.15
CA VAL A 4 -0.99 -5.47 0.41
C VAL A 4 -0.84 -6.16 1.76
N ASN A 5 -1.22 -5.47 2.83
CA ASN A 5 -1.30 -6.04 4.16
C ASN A 5 -2.77 -6.32 4.49
N THR A 6 -3.07 -7.54 4.89
CA THR A 6 -4.40 -7.96 5.32
C THR A 6 -4.32 -8.54 6.71
N ARG A 7 -5.13 -8.03 7.63
CA ARG A 7 -5.16 -8.47 9.03
C ARG A 7 -6.56 -8.44 9.60
N ARG A 8 -6.80 -9.26 10.62
CA ARG A 8 -8.06 -9.27 11.36
C ARG A 8 -8.00 -8.32 12.56
N THR A 9 -9.06 -7.54 12.74
CA THR A 9 -9.28 -6.67 13.89
C THR A 9 -10.68 -6.95 14.45
N GLY A 10 -10.77 -7.85 15.44
CA GLY A 10 -12.06 -8.34 15.93
C GLY A 10 -12.84 -9.08 14.84
N GLU A 11 -14.06 -8.61 14.54
CA GLU A 11 -14.91 -9.13 13.47
C GLU A 11 -14.63 -8.48 12.10
N ASN A 12 -13.71 -7.53 12.04
CA ASN A 12 -13.35 -6.86 10.81
C ASN A 12 -12.07 -7.46 10.20
N ILE A 13 -11.95 -7.32 8.89
CA ILE A 13 -10.71 -7.53 8.14
C ILE A 13 -10.27 -6.19 7.57
N TRP A 14 -9.05 -5.78 7.88
CA TRP A 14 -8.44 -4.56 7.40
C TRP A 14 -7.40 -4.87 6.33
N LEU A 15 -7.64 -4.32 5.14
CA LEU A 15 -6.72 -4.27 4.02
C LEU A 15 -6.06 -2.90 3.93
N ARG A 16 -4.73 -2.87 3.96
CA ARG A 16 -3.92 -1.68 3.68
C ARG A 16 -3.04 -1.92 2.46
N ILE A 17 -3.08 -0.99 1.52
CA ILE A 17 -2.20 -0.99 0.35
C ILE A 17 -1.20 0.15 0.50
N ASN A 18 0.07 -0.23 0.58
CA ASN A 18 1.18 0.69 0.39
C ASN A 18 1.66 0.56 -1.06
N GLU A 19 1.75 1.70 -1.75
CA GLU A 19 2.09 1.75 -3.16
C GLU A 19 3.43 2.46 -3.35
N LEU A 20 4.28 1.90 -4.21
CA LEU A 20 5.44 2.57 -4.77
C LEU A 20 5.24 2.68 -6.27
N VAL A 21 4.94 3.89 -6.74
CA VAL A 21 5.02 4.26 -8.14
C VAL A 21 6.49 4.50 -8.46
N MET A 22 7.04 3.63 -9.30
CA MET A 22 8.47 3.66 -9.63
C MET A 22 8.85 5.00 -10.28
N PRO A 23 10.07 5.53 -10.02
CA PRO A 23 11.12 4.88 -9.22
C PRO A 23 11.11 5.22 -7.72
N ASN A 24 10.40 6.26 -7.29
CA ASN A 24 10.65 6.90 -5.99
C ASN A 24 9.44 7.65 -5.40
N PHE A 25 8.22 7.34 -5.85
CA PHE A 25 6.99 7.95 -5.34
C PHE A 25 6.18 6.93 -4.54
N THR A 26 6.10 7.11 -3.23
CA THR A 26 5.41 6.19 -2.31
C THR A 26 4.12 6.78 -1.80
N GLN A 27 3.14 5.92 -1.56
CA GLN A 27 1.87 6.29 -0.95
C GLN A 27 1.51 5.28 0.14
N ALA A 28 1.00 5.78 1.26
CA ALA A 28 0.57 4.99 2.41
C ALA A 28 -0.90 5.26 2.74
N GLY A 29 -1.47 4.44 3.61
CA GLY A 29 -2.84 4.57 4.09
C GLY A 29 -3.08 5.81 4.97
N SER A 30 -4.22 5.81 5.63
CA SER A 30 -4.67 6.80 6.60
C SER A 30 -4.00 6.59 7.95
N ALA A 31 -3.39 7.63 8.52
CA ALA A 31 -2.74 7.55 9.82
C ALA A 31 -3.73 7.70 10.98
N PHE A 32 -4.77 8.52 10.80
CA PHE A 32 -5.67 8.94 11.88
C PHE A 32 -7.06 8.33 11.75
N ALA A 33 -7.51 8.02 10.54
CA ALA A 33 -8.88 7.54 10.28
C ALA A 33 -9.00 6.05 9.96
N ALA A 34 -7.93 5.26 10.12
CA ALA A 34 -7.97 3.82 9.92
C ALA A 34 -7.12 3.06 10.96
N ASP A 35 -7.80 2.34 11.86
CA ASP A 35 -7.21 1.38 12.81
C ASP A 35 -7.81 -0.04 12.67
N GLY A 36 -8.69 -0.24 11.69
CA GLY A 36 -9.39 -1.50 11.43
C GLY A 36 -10.63 -1.74 12.31
N SER A 37 -10.96 -0.84 13.23
CA SER A 37 -12.09 -0.99 14.14
C SER A 37 -13.43 -0.60 13.51
N GLN A 38 -13.42 0.32 12.54
CA GLN A 38 -14.62 0.81 11.85
C GLN A 38 -14.61 0.42 10.37
N VAL A 39 -15.78 0.03 9.86
CA VAL A 39 -15.96 -0.30 8.44
C VAL A 39 -15.62 0.92 7.59
N ARG A 40 -14.81 0.70 6.56
CA ARG A 40 -14.36 1.72 5.63
C ARG A 40 -14.29 1.12 4.24
N TYR A 41 -15.15 1.58 3.35
CA TYR A 41 -15.09 1.17 1.95
C TYR A 41 -14.17 2.11 1.18
N TYR A 42 -13.19 1.54 0.50
CA TYR A 42 -12.39 2.21 -0.53
C TYR A 42 -11.78 3.56 -0.10
N GLY A 43 -11.14 3.56 1.07
CA GLY A 43 -10.26 4.64 1.51
C GLY A 43 -9.05 4.79 0.58
N ARG A 44 -8.47 5.98 0.58
CA ARG A 44 -7.37 6.41 -0.28
C ARG A 44 -6.17 6.79 0.57
N SER A 45 -5.03 6.91 -0.10
CA SER A 45 -3.79 7.32 0.55
C SER A 45 -3.90 8.71 1.16
N SER A 46 -3.63 8.80 2.47
CA SER A 46 -3.55 10.07 3.19
C SER A 46 -2.13 10.64 3.21
N PHE A 47 -1.16 9.86 2.74
CA PHE A 47 0.23 10.27 2.68
C PHE A 47 0.86 9.88 1.35
N SER A 48 1.51 10.85 0.71
CA SER A 48 2.30 10.64 -0.50
C SER A 48 3.68 11.27 -0.30
N ARG A 49 4.73 10.56 -0.71
CA ARG A 49 6.14 10.99 -0.56
C ARG A 49 6.89 10.78 -1.86
N TRP A 50 7.64 11.80 -2.27
CA TRP A 50 8.51 11.77 -3.43
C TRP A 50 9.95 12.06 -3.02
N VAL A 51 10.82 11.06 -3.14
CA VAL A 51 12.23 11.18 -2.74
C VAL A 51 13.07 11.46 -3.97
N VAL A 52 13.51 12.71 -4.15
CA VAL A 52 14.24 13.16 -5.33
C VAL A 52 15.74 13.18 -5.04
N PRO A 53 16.56 12.42 -5.79
CA PRO A 53 18.02 12.51 -5.65
C PRO A 53 18.51 13.86 -6.15
N LEU A 54 19.34 14.52 -5.35
CA LEU A 54 20.03 15.76 -5.71
C LEU A 54 21.43 15.46 -6.23
N ASP A 55 22.14 14.58 -5.52
CA ASP A 55 23.44 14.03 -5.87
C ASP A 55 23.60 12.61 -5.27
N ASP A 56 24.83 12.11 -5.19
CA ASP A 56 25.15 10.77 -4.70
C ASP A 56 24.89 10.57 -3.19
N GLU A 57 24.90 11.65 -2.40
CA GLU A 57 24.80 11.61 -0.93
C GLU A 57 23.58 12.40 -0.40
N ASN A 58 22.91 13.19 -1.23
CA ASN A 58 21.83 14.06 -0.82
C ASN A 58 20.54 13.79 -1.60
N THR A 59 19.41 13.83 -0.87
CA THR A 59 18.07 13.73 -1.43
C THR A 59 17.17 14.79 -0.81
N VAL A 60 16.11 15.17 -1.53
CA VAL A 60 15.02 15.96 -0.97
C VAL A 60 13.75 15.11 -0.96
N CYS A 61 13.06 15.11 0.18
CA CYS A 61 11.81 14.41 0.38
C CYS A 61 10.66 15.43 0.30
N PHE A 62 9.90 15.41 -0.80
CA PHE A 62 8.64 16.14 -0.88
C PHE A 62 7.52 15.25 -0.36
N ALA A 63 6.77 15.72 0.62
CA ALA A 63 5.66 14.97 1.21
C ALA A 63 4.37 15.78 1.14
N TRP A 64 3.26 15.08 0.95
CA TRP A 64 1.91 15.63 0.96
C TRP A 64 1.05 14.79 1.89
N ALA A 65 0.36 15.49 2.80
CA ALA A 65 -0.76 14.95 3.55
C ALA A 65 -2.05 15.21 2.75
N ASN A 66 -2.82 14.16 2.49
CA ASN A 66 -4.09 14.23 1.80
C ASN A 66 -5.22 14.06 2.82
N PHE A 67 -6.00 15.10 3.01
CA PHE A 67 -7.15 15.11 3.92
C PHE A 67 -8.46 15.08 3.13
N GLY A 68 -9.49 14.46 3.71
CA GLY A 68 -10.84 14.40 3.17
C GLY A 68 -11.56 13.09 3.52
N ASP A 69 -12.82 12.96 3.08
CA ASP A 69 -13.72 11.86 3.46
C ASP A 69 -13.14 10.45 3.25
N ARG A 70 -12.29 10.29 2.24
CA ARG A 70 -11.66 9.00 1.90
C ARG A 70 -10.24 8.84 2.41
N GLY A 71 -9.65 9.87 3.02
CA GLY A 71 -8.33 9.86 3.65
C GLY A 71 -8.40 10.20 5.14
N ASP A 72 -7.41 10.96 5.61
CA ASP A 72 -7.38 11.46 6.99
C ASP A 72 -8.32 12.67 7.16
N PRO A 73 -8.85 12.91 8.37
CA PRO A 73 -9.87 13.93 8.58
C PRO A 73 -9.28 15.34 8.47
N GLU A 74 -10.09 16.31 8.01
CA GLU A 74 -9.65 17.69 7.81
C GLU A 74 -9.19 18.40 9.09
N GLU A 75 -9.60 17.92 10.28
CA GLU A 75 -9.16 18.46 11.57
C GLU A 75 -7.65 18.32 11.80
N TRP A 76 -6.99 17.39 11.09
CA TRP A 76 -5.55 17.20 11.10
C TRP A 76 -4.83 18.01 10.03
N ASN A 77 -5.55 18.80 9.22
CA ASN A 77 -4.95 19.75 8.27
C ASN A 77 -4.48 21.02 8.98
N THR A 78 -3.55 20.84 9.90
CA THR A 78 -2.88 21.89 10.67
C THR A 78 -1.40 21.95 10.24
N PRO A 79 -0.63 22.98 10.66
CA PRO A 79 0.81 22.99 10.39
C PRO A 79 1.53 21.72 10.87
N ASP A 80 1.18 21.20 12.04
CA ASP A 80 1.86 20.06 12.66
C ASP A 80 1.28 18.70 12.25
N GLY A 81 0.01 18.65 11.84
CA GLY A 81 -0.69 17.41 11.53
C GLY A 81 0.01 16.53 10.49
N PRO A 82 0.53 17.08 9.37
CA PRO A 82 1.35 16.35 8.41
C PRO A 82 2.61 15.72 9.02
N GLU A 83 3.19 16.33 10.06
CA GLU A 83 4.38 15.82 10.75
C GLU A 83 4.06 14.64 11.68
N LEU A 84 2.81 14.53 12.13
CA LEU A 84 2.33 13.47 13.03
C LEU A 84 1.79 12.23 12.29
N ILE A 85 1.76 12.26 10.95
CA ILE A 85 1.33 11.12 10.12
C ILE A 85 2.31 9.95 10.25
N GLU A 86 1.79 8.72 10.23
CA GLU A 86 2.58 7.47 10.25
C GLU A 86 3.58 7.39 11.42
N GLN A 87 3.15 7.77 12.62
CA GLN A 87 4.00 7.81 13.82
C GLN A 87 5.18 8.79 13.70
N GLY A 88 5.04 9.77 12.80
CA GLY A 88 5.92 10.90 12.72
C GLY A 88 5.90 11.72 14.01
N GLU A 89 6.93 12.54 14.14
CA GLU A 89 7.15 13.42 15.26
C GLU A 89 7.41 14.81 14.68
N VAL A 90 7.08 15.85 15.44
CA VAL A 90 7.36 17.23 15.03
C VAL A 90 8.84 17.36 14.66
N PHE A 91 9.16 18.03 13.55
CA PHE A 91 10.53 18.07 13.04
C PHE A 91 11.49 18.80 13.99
N GLU A 92 11.03 19.90 14.60
CA GLU A 92 11.82 20.68 15.54
C GLU A 92 11.90 20.00 16.92
N ARG A 93 12.91 19.14 17.09
CA ARG A 93 13.19 18.42 18.35
C ARG A 93 14.65 18.56 18.76
N SER A 94 14.90 18.53 20.07
CA SER A 94 16.27 18.50 20.59
C SER A 94 17.00 17.20 20.21
N TYR A 95 18.32 17.20 20.29
CA TYR A 95 19.11 15.98 20.03
C TYR A 95 18.74 14.83 20.99
N ASP A 96 18.56 15.14 22.28
CA ASP A 96 18.19 14.16 23.30
C ASP A 96 16.81 13.53 23.05
N GLU A 97 15.85 14.31 22.54
CA GLU A 97 14.53 13.80 22.17
C GLU A 97 14.60 12.89 20.95
N ARG A 98 15.33 13.29 19.91
CA ARG A 98 15.56 12.46 18.71
C ARG A 98 16.26 11.15 19.03
N GLN A 99 17.16 11.13 20.02
CA GLN A 99 17.80 9.91 20.46
C GLN A 99 16.86 8.99 21.25
N ARG A 100 15.95 9.54 22.05
CA ARG A 100 14.99 8.77 22.87
C ARG A 100 13.78 8.27 22.07
N SER A 101 13.32 9.04 21.08
CA SER A 101 12.21 8.73 20.19
C SER A 101 12.61 9.01 18.73
N PRO A 102 13.43 8.15 18.11
CA PRO A 102 13.86 8.35 16.72
C PRO A 102 12.70 8.15 15.75
N ALA A 103 12.59 9.04 14.77
CA ALA A 103 11.64 8.95 13.68
C ALA A 103 12.31 8.39 12.41
N ASP A 104 11.57 8.36 11.30
CA ASP A 104 12.06 7.95 9.97
C ASP A 104 13.40 8.61 9.58
N VAL A 105 13.56 9.92 9.86
CA VAL A 105 14.77 10.67 9.49
C VAL A 105 15.99 10.10 10.20
N GLU A 106 15.92 9.92 11.52
CA GLU A 106 17.01 9.37 12.31
C GLU A 106 17.32 7.90 11.92
N ALA A 107 16.29 7.12 11.59
CA ALA A 107 16.45 5.75 11.12
C ALA A 107 17.16 5.68 9.76
N VAL A 108 16.84 6.59 8.83
CA VAL A 108 17.47 6.68 7.51
C VAL A 108 18.90 7.19 7.60
N GLU A 109 19.12 8.31 8.30
CA GLU A 109 20.45 8.90 8.47
C GLU A 109 21.40 7.97 9.23
N GLY A 110 20.87 7.16 10.17
CA GLY A 110 21.62 6.15 10.91
C GLY A 110 22.22 5.04 10.04
N MET A 111 21.74 4.85 8.80
CA MET A 111 22.32 3.92 7.83
C MET A 111 23.58 4.49 7.14
N GLY A 112 23.92 5.75 7.38
CA GLY A 112 25.02 6.48 6.75
C GLY A 112 24.62 7.15 5.42
N ALA A 113 25.50 8.02 4.91
CA ALA A 113 25.25 8.78 3.67
C ALA A 113 25.00 7.86 2.45
N ILE A 114 25.70 6.71 2.39
CA ILE A 114 25.49 5.65 1.41
C ILE A 114 25.45 4.32 2.14
N THR A 115 24.38 3.55 1.95
CA THR A 115 24.24 2.22 2.55
C THR A 115 25.25 1.24 1.96
N VAL A 116 25.99 0.55 2.83
CA VAL A 116 26.91 -0.52 2.42
C VAL A 116 26.16 -1.84 2.24
N HIS A 117 25.71 -2.10 1.01
CA HIS A 117 24.88 -3.29 0.71
C HIS A 117 25.54 -4.64 1.05
N GLU A 118 26.87 -4.72 1.10
CA GLU A 118 27.59 -5.95 1.48
C GLU A 118 27.29 -6.37 2.94
N ASN A 119 26.89 -5.44 3.79
CA ASN A 119 26.59 -5.69 5.20
C ASN A 119 25.14 -6.13 5.45
N GLU A 120 24.29 -6.09 4.43
CA GLU A 120 22.86 -6.38 4.59
C GLU A 120 22.55 -7.87 4.64
N ASN A 121 21.65 -8.26 5.55
CA ASN A 121 21.15 -9.63 5.67
C ASN A 121 19.63 -9.62 5.52
N LEU A 122 19.15 -9.66 4.28
CA LEU A 122 17.71 -9.56 3.98
C LEU A 122 16.93 -10.76 4.50
N VAL A 123 15.76 -10.50 5.07
CA VAL A 123 14.80 -11.50 5.54
C VAL A 123 13.53 -11.51 4.68
N ILE A 124 12.56 -12.36 5.01
CA ILE A 124 11.35 -12.58 4.20
C ILE A 124 10.55 -11.28 4.00
N SER A 125 10.50 -10.39 5.00
CA SER A 125 9.83 -9.10 4.91
C SER A 125 10.48 -8.15 3.89
N ASP A 126 11.76 -8.34 3.56
CA ASP A 126 12.50 -7.49 2.62
C ASP A 126 12.26 -7.85 1.14
N LYS A 127 11.38 -8.81 0.86
CA LYS A 127 11.03 -9.21 -0.51
C LYS A 127 10.63 -8.01 -1.38
N GLY A 128 9.92 -7.02 -0.81
CA GLY A 128 9.55 -5.79 -1.50
C GLY A 128 10.75 -4.96 -1.93
N ILE A 129 11.74 -4.80 -1.05
CA ILE A 129 12.99 -4.08 -1.32
C ILE A 129 13.83 -4.81 -2.37
N ALA A 130 13.96 -6.14 -2.25
CA ALA A 130 14.68 -6.94 -3.22
C ALA A 130 14.06 -6.81 -4.63
N LEU A 131 12.72 -6.82 -4.72
CA LEU A 131 11.99 -6.64 -5.96
C LEU A 131 12.17 -5.23 -6.54
N MET A 132 12.06 -4.19 -5.70
CA MET A 132 12.30 -2.80 -6.10
C MET A 132 13.71 -2.62 -6.69
N ARG A 133 14.74 -3.12 -6.00
CA ARG A 133 16.13 -3.04 -6.46
C ARG A 133 16.34 -3.76 -7.78
N ARG A 134 15.71 -4.93 -7.98
CA ARG A 134 15.76 -5.65 -9.25
C ARG A 134 15.13 -4.81 -10.37
N LEU A 135 13.92 -4.31 -10.17
CA LEU A 135 13.23 -3.48 -11.17
C LEU A 135 14.01 -2.22 -11.52
N LEU A 136 14.59 -1.54 -10.52
CA LEU A 136 15.41 -0.35 -10.75
C LEU A 136 16.66 -0.69 -11.59
N ARG A 137 17.36 -1.79 -11.27
CA ARG A 137 18.51 -2.25 -12.05
C ARG A 137 18.13 -2.59 -13.50
N ASP A 138 17.01 -3.27 -13.70
CA ASP A 138 16.53 -3.62 -15.04
C ASP A 138 16.17 -2.35 -15.84
N GLN A 139 15.57 -1.36 -15.18
CA GLN A 139 15.26 -0.06 -15.80
C GLN A 139 16.50 0.74 -16.17
N ILE A 140 17.52 0.76 -15.32
CA ILE A 140 18.82 1.40 -15.62
C ILE A 140 19.46 0.73 -16.84
N ARG A 141 19.50 -0.60 -16.89
CA ARG A 141 20.06 -1.36 -18.03
C ARG A 141 19.27 -1.12 -19.32
N SER A 142 17.95 -1.15 -19.24
CA SER A 142 17.06 -0.87 -20.39
C SER A 142 17.33 0.52 -20.96
N LEU A 143 17.38 1.55 -20.11
CA LEU A 143 17.74 2.92 -20.50
C LEU A 143 19.12 3.00 -21.16
N ALA A 144 20.13 2.36 -20.57
CA ALA A 144 21.49 2.35 -21.12
C ALA A 144 21.57 1.70 -22.52
N SER A 145 20.69 0.73 -22.81
CA SER A 145 20.56 0.10 -24.13
C SER A 145 19.69 0.87 -25.14
N GLY A 146 19.25 2.09 -24.82
CA GLY A 146 18.39 2.91 -25.69
C GLY A 146 16.88 2.63 -25.53
N GLY A 147 16.49 1.88 -24.51
CA GLY A 147 15.10 1.69 -24.11
C GLY A 147 14.49 2.96 -23.50
N ARG A 148 13.20 2.87 -23.12
CA ARG A 148 12.48 3.95 -22.44
C ARG A 148 12.23 3.60 -20.97
N PRO A 149 12.19 4.60 -20.07
CA PRO A 149 11.85 4.34 -18.68
C PRO A 149 10.39 3.87 -18.58
N LEU A 150 10.11 2.96 -17.66
CA LEU A 150 8.77 2.63 -17.23
C LEU A 150 8.14 3.89 -16.69
N ARG A 151 6.94 4.17 -17.16
CA ARG A 151 6.11 5.28 -16.68
C ARG A 151 4.77 4.70 -16.28
N ALA A 152 4.20 5.25 -15.22
CA ALA A 152 2.78 5.05 -14.94
C ALA A 152 1.97 5.51 -16.17
N ARG A 153 0.91 4.77 -16.48
CA ARG A 153 0.05 5.05 -17.63
C ARG A 153 -1.20 5.74 -17.13
N ALA A 154 -1.55 6.83 -17.80
CA ALA A 154 -2.86 7.43 -17.62
C ALA A 154 -3.94 6.52 -18.22
N ASN A 155 -5.12 6.55 -17.63
CA ASN A 155 -6.33 5.98 -18.20
C ASN A 155 -6.88 6.87 -19.32
N SER A 156 -8.00 6.46 -19.92
CA SER A 156 -8.69 7.17 -21.00
C SER A 156 -9.17 8.58 -20.61
N PHE A 157 -9.17 8.91 -19.31
CA PHE A 157 -9.52 10.23 -18.77
C PHE A 157 -8.30 11.09 -18.40
N GLY A 158 -7.07 10.61 -18.65
CA GLY A 158 -5.84 11.36 -18.40
C GLY A 158 -5.29 11.25 -16.97
N SER A 159 -5.93 10.45 -16.10
CA SER A 159 -5.52 10.26 -14.71
C SER A 159 -4.71 8.98 -14.55
N ILE A 160 -3.71 8.99 -13.67
CA ILE A 160 -2.94 7.78 -13.32
C ILE A 160 -3.72 7.01 -12.24
N PRO A 161 -4.18 5.77 -12.50
CA PRO A 161 -4.77 4.94 -11.45
C PRO A 161 -3.73 4.59 -10.40
N THR A 162 -4.01 4.97 -9.17
CA THR A 162 -3.27 4.55 -7.97
C THR A 162 -4.14 3.62 -7.13
N TYR A 163 -3.54 2.82 -6.27
CA TYR A 163 -4.19 1.76 -5.51
C TYR A 163 -3.99 1.89 -4.00
N GLY A 164 -3.09 2.78 -3.56
CA GLY A 164 -2.84 3.03 -2.15
C GLY A 164 -4.08 3.45 -1.36
N GLY A 165 -4.16 3.00 -0.11
CA GLY A 165 -5.25 3.32 0.81
C GLY A 165 -5.66 2.17 1.74
N ASP A 166 -6.74 2.40 2.49
CA ASP A 166 -7.29 1.47 3.47
C ASP A 166 -8.70 1.03 3.12
N THR A 167 -9.01 -0.22 3.40
CA THR A 167 -10.36 -0.78 3.34
C THR A 167 -10.58 -1.69 4.54
N VAL A 168 -11.69 -1.53 5.23
CA VAL A 168 -12.07 -2.33 6.39
C VAL A 168 -13.45 -2.90 6.12
N LEU A 169 -13.54 -4.23 6.07
CA LEU A 169 -14.79 -4.95 5.86
C LEU A 169 -15.14 -5.74 7.11
N ARG A 170 -16.42 -5.74 7.49
CA ARG A 170 -16.94 -6.57 8.58
C ARG A 170 -17.22 -7.98 8.06
N MET A 171 -16.26 -8.87 8.24
CA MET A 171 -16.32 -10.27 7.83
C MET A 171 -15.95 -11.17 9.02
N PRO A 172 -16.93 -11.50 9.88
CA PRO A 172 -16.71 -12.36 11.05
C PRO A 172 -16.04 -13.68 10.66
N ARG A 173 -15.23 -14.21 11.57
CA ARG A 173 -14.49 -15.46 11.31
C ARG A 173 -15.47 -16.63 11.23
N GLU A 174 -15.38 -17.40 10.14
CA GLU A 174 -16.22 -18.59 9.90
C GLU A 174 -15.50 -19.88 10.33
N SER A 175 -14.17 -19.95 10.16
CA SER A 175 -13.32 -21.08 10.60
C SER A 175 -11.97 -20.58 11.14
N ALA A 176 -11.32 -21.36 12.01
CA ALA A 176 -10.02 -21.00 12.59
C ALA A 176 -8.81 -21.45 11.74
N ASP A 177 -8.98 -22.44 10.88
CA ASP A 177 -7.86 -23.19 10.29
C ASP A 177 -7.37 -22.63 8.95
N SER A 178 -8.13 -21.72 8.33
CA SER A 178 -7.89 -21.20 6.96
C SER A 178 -7.58 -19.71 6.88
N GLU A 179 -7.31 -19.02 7.99
CA GLU A 179 -7.25 -17.55 8.00
C GLU A 179 -6.21 -16.96 7.03
N ALA A 180 -5.01 -17.55 6.94
CA ALA A 180 -3.98 -17.04 6.04
C ALA A 180 -4.41 -17.15 4.56
N GLU A 181 -5.06 -18.25 4.19
CA GLU A 181 -5.56 -18.50 2.83
C GLU A 181 -6.74 -17.57 2.50
N GLU A 182 -7.66 -17.42 3.44
CA GLU A 182 -8.79 -16.51 3.40
C GLU A 182 -8.36 -15.05 3.19
N LEU A 183 -7.44 -14.56 4.02
CA LEU A 183 -6.92 -13.20 3.91
C LEU A 183 -6.18 -12.99 2.58
N SER A 184 -5.45 -14.01 2.12
CA SER A 184 -4.79 -13.97 0.82
C SER A 184 -5.80 -13.91 -0.34
N ALA A 185 -6.85 -14.74 -0.32
CA ALA A 185 -7.91 -14.72 -1.33
C ALA A 185 -8.61 -13.36 -1.39
N LEU A 186 -8.90 -12.77 -0.22
CA LEU A 186 -9.51 -11.45 -0.13
C LEU A 186 -8.59 -10.36 -0.68
N ALA A 187 -7.29 -10.39 -0.38
CA ALA A 187 -6.30 -9.46 -0.92
C ALA A 187 -6.29 -9.49 -2.45
N HIS A 188 -6.24 -10.68 -3.05
CA HIS A 188 -6.25 -10.85 -4.51
C HIS A 188 -7.56 -10.36 -5.13
N ARG A 189 -8.70 -10.69 -4.51
CA ARG A 189 -10.01 -10.24 -4.99
C ARG A 189 -10.13 -8.71 -4.95
N PHE A 190 -9.67 -8.09 -3.87
CA PHE A 190 -9.69 -6.64 -3.72
C PHE A 190 -8.84 -5.94 -4.79
N MET A 191 -7.62 -6.43 -5.04
CA MET A 191 -6.79 -5.86 -6.10
C MET A 191 -7.42 -6.04 -7.48
N LYS A 192 -8.02 -7.21 -7.75
CA LYS A 192 -8.73 -7.48 -9.01
C LYS A 192 -9.88 -6.49 -9.24
N ILE A 193 -10.66 -6.19 -8.19
CA ILE A 193 -11.75 -5.19 -8.26
C ILE A 193 -11.19 -3.84 -8.70
N GLN A 194 -10.08 -3.39 -8.12
CA GLN A 194 -9.49 -2.09 -8.47
C GLN A 194 -8.97 -2.06 -9.91
N TYR A 195 -8.28 -3.11 -10.37
CA TYR A 195 -7.76 -3.16 -11.75
C TYR A 195 -8.87 -3.18 -12.80
N GLN A 196 -10.01 -3.80 -12.49
CA GLN A 196 -11.15 -3.90 -13.42
C GLN A 196 -11.79 -2.54 -13.73
N VAL A 197 -11.52 -1.51 -12.90
CA VAL A 197 -12.12 -0.19 -13.00
C VAL A 197 -11.10 0.92 -13.30
N ASP A 198 -9.86 0.56 -13.69
CA ASP A 198 -8.79 1.53 -13.97
C ASP A 198 -9.16 2.53 -15.06
N ASP A 199 -9.97 2.09 -16.04
CA ASP A 199 -10.38 2.88 -17.20
C ASP A 199 -11.78 3.50 -17.06
N LEU A 200 -12.26 3.68 -15.83
CA LEU A 200 -13.50 4.42 -15.53
C LEU A 200 -13.20 5.85 -15.07
N ALA A 201 -14.20 6.73 -15.20
CA ALA A 201 -14.13 8.06 -14.58
C ALA A 201 -14.10 7.92 -13.05
N GLU A 202 -13.63 8.96 -12.35
CA GLU A 202 -13.42 8.88 -10.90
C GLU A 202 -14.69 8.52 -10.12
N GLU A 203 -15.82 9.18 -10.41
CA GLU A 203 -17.10 8.91 -9.72
C GLU A 203 -17.58 7.46 -9.95
N GLU A 204 -17.50 6.98 -11.19
CA GLU A 204 -17.88 5.61 -11.58
C GLU A 204 -16.97 4.58 -10.93
N ARG A 205 -15.67 4.86 -10.88
CA ARG A 205 -14.67 4.03 -10.21
C ARG A 205 -14.96 3.91 -8.71
N ILE A 206 -15.29 5.02 -8.05
CA ILE A 206 -15.63 5.04 -6.63
C ILE A 206 -16.89 4.22 -6.38
N ALA A 207 -17.94 4.44 -7.16
CA ALA A 207 -19.20 3.71 -7.03
C ALA A 207 -19.00 2.20 -7.22
N ALA A 208 -18.37 1.80 -8.32
CA ALA A 208 -18.17 0.40 -8.67
C ALA A 208 -17.35 -0.38 -7.63
N VAL A 209 -16.24 0.20 -7.15
CA VAL A 209 -15.43 -0.46 -6.11
C VAL A 209 -16.21 -0.55 -4.80
N THR A 210 -16.89 0.53 -4.41
CA THR A 210 -17.67 0.55 -3.16
C THR A 210 -18.81 -0.48 -3.18
N GLU A 211 -19.53 -0.60 -4.29
CA GLU A 211 -20.58 -1.63 -4.43
C GLU A 211 -20.00 -3.04 -4.37
N CYS A 212 -18.92 -3.32 -5.11
CA CYS A 212 -18.26 -4.62 -5.04
C CYS A 212 -17.79 -4.98 -3.63
N LEU A 213 -17.26 -4.02 -2.87
CA LEU A 213 -16.83 -4.22 -1.49
C LEU A 213 -17.99 -4.53 -0.54
N LYS A 214 -19.13 -3.84 -0.71
CA LYS A 214 -20.36 -4.11 0.06
C LYS A 214 -20.91 -5.49 -0.26
N GLU A 215 -20.92 -5.88 -1.53
CA GLU A 215 -21.35 -7.22 -1.94
C GLU A 215 -20.45 -8.33 -1.38
N LEU A 216 -19.13 -8.09 -1.35
CA LEU A 216 -18.17 -8.99 -0.72
C LEU A 216 -18.45 -9.12 0.77
N GLU A 217 -18.62 -7.99 1.48
CA GLU A 217 -18.92 -7.98 2.91
C GLU A 217 -20.19 -8.75 3.25
N VAL A 218 -21.27 -8.55 2.50
CA VAL A 218 -22.54 -9.30 2.66
C VAL A 218 -22.36 -10.78 2.32
N GLY A 219 -21.53 -11.10 1.32
CA GLY A 219 -21.28 -12.46 0.88
C GLY A 219 -20.45 -13.30 1.87
N GLY A 220 -19.63 -12.67 2.70
CA GLY A 220 -18.74 -13.34 3.64
C GLY A 220 -17.58 -14.10 2.97
N MET A 221 -16.80 -14.81 3.79
CA MET A 221 -15.60 -15.51 3.31
C MET A 221 -15.94 -16.78 2.54
N SER A 222 -16.97 -17.53 2.96
CA SER A 222 -17.43 -18.72 2.26
C SER A 222 -17.75 -18.47 0.79
N LYS A 223 -18.51 -17.41 0.47
CA LYS A 223 -18.86 -17.08 -0.92
C LYS A 223 -17.63 -16.74 -1.75
N LEU A 224 -16.71 -15.96 -1.20
CA LEU A 224 -15.45 -15.59 -1.85
C LEU A 224 -14.61 -16.82 -2.21
N LEU A 225 -14.50 -17.78 -1.29
CA LEU A 225 -13.73 -19.01 -1.52
C LEU A 225 -14.34 -19.87 -2.63
N VAL A 226 -15.68 -20.01 -2.65
CA VAL A 226 -16.40 -20.71 -3.73
C VAL A 226 -16.16 -20.05 -5.09
N GLU A 227 -16.25 -18.71 -5.18
CA GLU A 227 -15.97 -17.97 -6.41
C GLU A 227 -14.51 -18.11 -6.86
N THR A 228 -13.57 -18.17 -5.91
CA THR A 228 -12.14 -18.31 -6.18
C THR A 228 -11.80 -19.71 -6.71
N ALA A 229 -12.39 -20.75 -6.11
CA ALA A 229 -12.23 -22.14 -6.57
C ALA A 229 -12.81 -22.34 -7.98
N ALA A 230 -13.98 -21.76 -8.28
CA ALA A 230 -14.58 -21.82 -9.61
C ALA A 230 -13.74 -21.14 -10.71
N GLN A 231 -12.89 -20.17 -10.34
CA GLN A 231 -12.00 -19.46 -11.27
C GLN A 231 -10.65 -20.18 -11.48
N ASN A 232 -10.30 -21.18 -10.66
CA ASN A 232 -9.07 -21.98 -10.74
C ASN A 232 -9.35 -23.49 -10.61
N PRO A 233 -9.88 -24.15 -11.66
CA PRO A 233 -10.27 -25.57 -11.58
C PRO A 233 -9.10 -26.57 -11.50
N VAL A 234 -7.85 -26.12 -11.39
CA VAL A 234 -6.64 -26.98 -11.50
C VAL A 234 -6.14 -27.49 -10.14
N ALA A 235 -6.70 -27.05 -9.00
CA ALA A 235 -6.21 -27.46 -7.69
C ALA A 235 -6.74 -28.82 -7.20
N GLU A 236 -7.81 -29.37 -7.80
CA GLU A 236 -8.39 -30.67 -7.39
C GLU A 236 -7.84 -31.88 -8.19
N ALA A 237 -7.06 -31.66 -9.26
CA ALA A 237 -6.62 -32.75 -10.14
C ALA A 237 -5.35 -33.49 -9.70
N ASP A 238 -4.59 -32.98 -8.72
CA ASP A 238 -3.30 -33.54 -8.29
C ASP A 238 -3.37 -34.36 -6.98
N GLN A 239 -4.57 -34.79 -6.55
CA GLN A 239 -4.73 -35.73 -5.43
C GLN A 239 -5.04 -37.19 -5.84
N GLU A 240 -5.15 -37.48 -7.14
CA GLU A 240 -5.27 -38.85 -7.64
C GLU A 240 -4.27 -39.13 -8.78
N ALA A 241 -2.99 -39.32 -8.43
CA ALA A 241 -2.00 -40.01 -9.28
C ALA A 241 -0.86 -40.62 -8.43
#